data_AF-A0A8R7QLU2-F1
#
_entry.id   AF-A0A8R7QLU2-F1
#
_cell.length_a   1.000
_cell.length_b   1.000
_cell.length_c   1.000
_cell.angle_alpha   90.00
_cell.angle_beta   90.00
_cell.angle_gamma   90.00
#
_symmetry.space_group_name_H-M   'P 1'
#
loop_
_entity.id
_entity.type
_entity.pdbx_description
1 polymer ?
#
loop_
_entity_poly.entity_id
_entity_poly.type
_entity_poly.pdbx_seq_one_letter_code
_entity_poly.pdbx_strand_id
1 'polypeptide(L)'
;MGSNEADKPLRRIGASFEQLAAVAKQQQQPAMAAGDFSRACSNVSVLFGCLGIAFKFAEMDYVAKVNDLLEASKTISTLPSMVELDIQKGTVRQAGSHTRNLLRVKRGIDMVKVLFEQILVTEGNSLKDAASKAYAQVFAPHHGWAIRKAVGAGMYALPSKSQLLKKLNEDGECVLISRTLFYLSSSLHMLLL
;
A
#
# COMPACT_ATOMS: atom_id res chain seq x y z
N MET A 1 -11.90 0.84 29.41
CA MET A 1 -10.54 1.19 28.95
C MET A 1 -10.59 1.27 27.43
N GLY A 2 -10.58 2.48 26.86
CA GLY A 2 -10.69 2.66 25.42
C GLY A 2 -9.42 2.15 24.75
N SER A 3 -9.53 1.16 23.87
CA SER A 3 -8.43 0.76 23.00
C SER A 3 -8.01 1.97 22.19
N ASN A 4 -6.76 2.39 22.33
CA ASN A 4 -6.21 3.52 21.60
C ASN A 4 -6.30 3.18 20.09
N GLU A 5 -6.87 4.06 19.26
CA GLU A 5 -6.95 3.85 17.80
C GLU A 5 -5.56 3.59 17.17
N ALA A 6 -4.50 4.02 17.85
CA ALA A 6 -3.10 3.75 17.51
C ALA A 6 -2.74 2.25 17.46
N ASP A 7 -3.46 1.39 18.19
CA ASP A 7 -3.16 -0.04 18.29
C ASP A 7 -3.88 -0.89 17.23
N LYS A 8 -4.63 -0.29 16.29
CA LYS A 8 -5.42 -1.01 15.27
C LYS A 8 -5.07 -0.57 13.85
N PRO A 9 -4.00 -1.14 13.25
CA PRO A 9 -3.50 -0.80 11.92
C PRO A 9 -4.56 -0.76 10.81
N LEU A 10 -5.46 -1.75 10.73
CA LEU A 10 -6.45 -1.82 9.65
C LEU A 10 -7.48 -0.69 9.72
N ARG A 11 -7.88 -0.28 10.93
CA ARG A 11 -8.80 0.84 11.14
C ARG A 11 -8.18 2.16 10.70
N ARG A 12 -6.93 2.41 11.09
CA ARG A 12 -6.18 3.60 10.69
C ARG A 12 -6.02 3.71 9.18
N ILE A 13 -5.68 2.59 8.53
CA ILE A 13 -5.60 2.52 7.06
C ILE A 13 -6.97 2.79 6.46
N GLY A 14 -8.02 2.10 6.91
CA GLY A 14 -9.38 2.29 6.44
C GLY A 14 -9.83 3.75 6.50
N ALA A 15 -9.66 4.40 7.66
CA ALA A 15 -10.03 5.81 7.86
C ALA A 15 -9.23 6.77 6.96
N SER A 16 -7.93 6.53 6.79
CA SER A 16 -7.08 7.37 5.93
C SER A 16 -7.51 7.29 4.47
N PHE A 17 -7.78 6.08 3.97
CA PHE A 17 -8.20 5.89 2.57
C PHE A 17 -9.67 6.24 2.34
N GLU A 18 -10.52 6.21 3.37
CA GLU A 18 -11.86 6.78 3.34
C GLU A 18 -11.83 8.29 3.10
N GLN A 19 -10.98 9.01 3.83
CA GLN A 19 -10.79 10.45 3.64
C GLN A 19 -10.27 10.76 2.22
N LEU A 20 -9.28 10.01 1.73
CA LEU A 20 -8.81 10.17 0.35
C LEU A 20 -9.90 9.91 -0.68
N ALA A 21 -10.72 8.86 -0.48
CA ALA A 21 -11.83 8.55 -1.37
C ALA A 21 -12.92 9.63 -1.35
N ALA A 22 -13.17 10.26 -0.19
CA ALA A 22 -14.12 11.36 -0.06
C ALA A 22 -13.65 12.61 -0.83
N VAL A 23 -12.37 12.98 -0.68
CA VAL A 23 -11.76 14.09 -1.44
C VAL A 23 -11.84 13.83 -2.93
N ALA A 24 -11.51 12.61 -3.36
CA ALA A 24 -11.48 12.28 -4.77
C ALA A 24 -12.88 12.37 -5.43
N LYS A 25 -13.96 12.06 -4.70
CA LYS A 25 -15.34 12.10 -5.21
C LYS A 25 -15.92 13.51 -5.39
N GLN A 26 -15.26 14.56 -4.89
CA GLN A 26 -15.78 15.92 -4.98
C GLN A 26 -15.62 16.48 -6.42
N GLN A 27 -16.74 16.84 -7.06
CA GLN A 27 -16.80 17.27 -8.47
C GLN A 27 -16.14 18.63 -8.76
N GLN A 28 -15.85 19.45 -7.75
CA GLN A 28 -15.32 20.82 -7.91
C GLN A 28 -13.86 21.01 -7.46
N GLN A 29 -13.12 19.89 -7.26
CA GLN A 29 -11.69 19.80 -6.90
C GLN A 29 -11.19 20.62 -5.70
N PRO A 30 -10.44 19.94 -4.85
CA PRO A 30 -9.01 20.18 -4.81
C PRO A 30 -8.28 18.98 -5.39
N ALA A 31 -7.31 19.22 -6.27
CA ALA A 31 -6.32 18.20 -6.64
C ALA A 31 -5.75 17.55 -5.37
N MET A 32 -5.64 16.21 -5.36
CA MET A 32 -5.28 15.47 -4.15
C MET A 32 -3.99 16.01 -3.54
N ALA A 33 -4.07 16.45 -2.28
CA ALA A 33 -2.92 16.99 -1.57
C ALA A 33 -1.84 15.91 -1.40
N ALA A 34 -0.61 16.21 -1.82
CA ALA A 34 0.49 15.26 -1.79
C ALA A 34 0.82 14.81 -0.36
N GLY A 35 0.66 15.72 0.61
CA GLY A 35 0.90 15.44 2.02
C GLY A 35 -0.11 14.47 2.62
N ASP A 36 -1.41 14.66 2.33
CA ASP A 36 -2.47 13.75 2.80
C ASP A 36 -2.30 12.37 2.20
N PHE A 37 -2.03 12.29 0.89
CA PHE A 37 -1.75 11.03 0.22
C PHE A 37 -0.55 10.30 0.85
N SER A 38 0.57 11.00 1.04
CA SER A 38 1.79 10.39 1.58
C SER A 38 1.60 9.91 3.01
N ARG A 39 0.86 10.66 3.86
CA ARG A 39 0.49 10.24 5.22
C ARG A 39 -0.42 9.02 5.23
N ALA A 40 -1.41 8.95 4.33
CA ALA A 40 -2.24 7.76 4.21
C ALA A 40 -1.42 6.54 3.78
N CYS A 41 -0.48 6.72 2.83
CA CYS A 41 0.40 5.67 2.35
C CYS A 41 1.37 5.17 3.43
N SER A 42 1.82 6.04 4.34
CA SER A 42 2.71 5.62 5.43
C SER A 42 2.02 4.66 6.39
N ASN A 43 0.70 4.77 6.57
CA ASN A 43 -0.07 3.83 7.39
C ASN A 43 -0.08 2.40 6.84
N VAL A 44 0.13 2.21 5.52
CA VAL A 44 0.19 0.89 4.86
C VAL A 44 1.50 0.15 5.16
N SER A 45 2.58 0.88 5.49
CA SER A 45 3.92 0.29 5.70
C SER A 45 3.94 -0.86 6.71
N VAL A 46 3.16 -0.71 7.80
CA VAL A 46 3.00 -1.71 8.86
C VAL A 46 2.59 -3.08 8.33
N LEU A 47 1.80 -3.14 7.24
CA LEU A 47 1.34 -4.40 6.67
C LEU A 47 2.48 -5.20 6.05
N PHE A 48 3.46 -4.53 5.43
CA PHE A 48 4.64 -5.21 4.88
C PHE A 48 5.51 -5.79 6.01
N GLY A 49 5.68 -5.08 7.13
CA GLY A 49 6.39 -5.59 8.30
C GLY A 49 5.69 -6.78 8.95
N CYS A 50 4.36 -6.85 8.91
CA CYS A 50 3.60 -7.97 9.45
C CYS A 50 3.83 -9.29 8.69
N LEU A 51 4.17 -9.23 7.39
CA LEU A 51 4.43 -10.40 6.51
C LEU A 51 5.77 -11.10 6.78
N GLY A 52 6.56 -10.62 7.74
CA GLY A 52 7.77 -11.29 8.19
C GLY A 52 9.02 -10.93 7.38
N ILE A 53 10.14 -11.58 7.72
CA ILE A 53 11.49 -11.18 7.33
C ILE A 53 11.67 -11.20 5.80
N ALA A 54 10.99 -12.13 5.11
CA ALA A 54 11.00 -12.23 3.65
C ALA A 54 10.51 -10.95 2.94
N PHE A 55 9.65 -10.16 3.60
CA PHE A 55 9.06 -8.95 3.04
C PHE A 55 9.73 -7.67 3.56
N LYS A 56 10.77 -7.78 4.39
CA LYS A 56 11.51 -6.62 4.93
C LYS A 56 12.10 -5.75 3.82
N PHE A 57 12.58 -6.35 2.73
CA PHE A 57 13.07 -5.58 1.57
C PHE A 57 11.95 -4.79 0.88
N ALA A 58 10.75 -5.38 0.78
CA ALA A 58 9.60 -4.70 0.20
C ALA A 58 9.11 -3.57 1.11
N GLU A 59 9.11 -3.79 2.43
CA GLU A 59 8.83 -2.75 3.43
C GLU A 59 9.82 -1.59 3.30
N MET A 60 11.12 -1.87 3.25
CA MET A 60 12.15 -0.85 3.13
C MET A 60 12.04 -0.03 1.83
N ASP A 61 11.82 -0.67 0.68
CA ASP A 61 11.63 0.05 -0.59
C ASP A 61 10.36 0.92 -0.55
N TYR A 62 9.25 0.38 -0.04
CA TYR A 62 7.99 1.11 0.08
C TYR A 62 8.13 2.32 1.01
N VAL A 63 8.66 2.12 2.22
CA VAL A 63 8.86 3.18 3.23
C VAL A 63 9.77 4.27 2.70
N ALA A 64 10.89 3.92 2.05
CA ALA A 64 11.78 4.91 1.46
C ALA A 64 11.06 5.79 0.44
N LYS A 65 10.12 5.23 -0.34
CA LYS A 65 9.41 5.99 -1.38
C LYS A 65 8.30 6.83 -0.81
N VAL A 66 7.57 6.33 0.18
CA VAL A 66 6.59 7.15 0.91
C VAL A 66 7.26 8.32 1.62
N ASN A 67 8.43 8.11 2.24
CA ASN A 67 9.17 9.19 2.90
C ASN A 67 9.67 10.25 1.91
N ASP A 68 10.15 9.83 0.74
CA ASP A 68 10.52 10.77 -0.35
C ASP A 68 9.33 11.65 -0.77
N LEU A 69 8.15 11.04 -0.98
CA LEU A 69 6.94 11.77 -1.36
C LEU A 69 6.45 12.70 -0.23
N LEU A 70 6.54 12.24 1.02
CA LEU A 70 6.17 13.05 2.18
C LEU A 70 7.09 14.27 2.31
N GLU A 71 8.39 14.10 2.10
CA GLU A 71 9.34 15.21 2.12
C GLU A 71 9.04 16.20 0.99
N ALA A 72 8.85 15.70 -0.24
CA ALA A 72 8.50 16.52 -1.39
C ALA A 72 7.20 17.31 -1.18
N SER A 73 6.24 16.72 -0.45
CA SER A 73 4.94 17.35 -0.18
C SER A 73 5.00 18.65 0.64
N LYS A 74 6.13 18.92 1.31
CA LYS A 74 6.36 20.19 2.03
C LYS A 74 6.47 21.38 1.08
N THR A 75 6.83 21.14 -0.18
CA THR A 75 7.03 22.17 -1.20
C THR A 75 6.13 21.99 -2.42
N ILE A 76 5.67 20.76 -2.69
CA ILE A 76 4.77 20.42 -3.79
C ILE A 76 3.40 20.08 -3.20
N SER A 77 2.42 20.97 -3.41
CA SER A 77 1.12 20.89 -2.73
C SER A 77 0.26 19.70 -3.15
N THR A 78 0.27 19.32 -4.43
CA THR A 78 -0.66 18.32 -4.99
C THR A 78 0.03 17.23 -5.79
N LEU A 79 -0.60 16.05 -5.90
CA LEU A 79 -0.08 14.96 -6.72
C LEU A 79 0.05 15.34 -8.22
N PRO A 80 -0.91 16.04 -8.85
CA PRO A 80 -0.73 16.50 -10.23
C PRO A 80 0.46 17.45 -10.40
N SER A 81 0.66 18.40 -9.47
CA SER A 81 1.85 19.28 -9.50
C SER A 81 3.16 18.49 -9.42
N MET A 82 3.18 17.41 -8.64
CA MET A 82 4.35 16.55 -8.50
C MET A 82 4.71 15.83 -9.80
N VAL A 83 3.70 15.37 -10.54
CA VAL A 83 3.89 14.76 -11.86
C VAL A 83 4.31 15.80 -12.89
N GLU A 84 3.64 16.95 -12.92
CA GLU A 84 3.92 18.03 -13.87
C GLU A 84 5.36 18.53 -13.76
N LEU A 85 5.89 18.66 -12.54
CA LEU A 85 7.29 19.04 -12.31
C LEU A 85 8.29 18.04 -12.89
N ASP A 86 8.00 16.74 -12.83
CA ASP A 86 8.85 15.71 -13.45
C ASP A 86 8.70 15.66 -14.97
N ILE A 87 7.52 15.99 -15.51
CA ILE A 87 7.29 16.13 -16.96
C ILE A 87 8.13 17.28 -17.50
N GLN A 88 8.05 18.46 -16.87
CA GLN A 88 8.79 19.65 -17.27
C GLN A 88 10.31 19.44 -17.22
N LYS A 89 10.79 18.63 -16.28
CA LYS A 89 12.21 18.27 -16.15
C LYS A 89 12.65 17.12 -17.06
N GLY A 90 11.72 16.41 -17.69
CA GLY A 90 12.02 15.19 -18.46
C GLY A 90 12.47 14.00 -17.60
N THR A 91 12.15 13.99 -16.30
CA THR A 91 12.66 13.04 -15.30
C THR A 91 11.66 11.96 -14.90
N VAL A 92 10.46 11.93 -15.49
CA VAL A 92 9.34 11.02 -15.13
C VAL A 92 9.77 9.57 -14.83
N ARG A 93 10.66 8.99 -15.65
CA ARG A 93 11.12 7.59 -15.51
C ARG A 93 12.43 7.41 -14.75
N GLN A 94 13.10 8.50 -14.39
CA GLN A 94 14.41 8.46 -13.72
C GLN A 94 14.29 7.83 -12.32
N ALA A 95 15.31 7.09 -11.92
CA ALA A 95 15.34 6.56 -10.56
C ALA A 95 15.39 7.72 -9.56
N GLY A 96 14.49 7.71 -8.58
CA GLY A 96 14.37 8.79 -7.59
C GLY A 96 13.41 9.91 -7.98
N SER A 97 12.87 9.94 -9.21
CA SER A 97 11.81 10.89 -9.54
C SER A 97 10.56 10.61 -8.72
N HIS A 98 9.82 11.68 -8.38
CA HIS A 98 8.64 11.57 -7.54
C HIS A 98 7.52 10.82 -8.26
N THR A 99 7.37 11.01 -9.57
CA THR A 99 6.41 10.28 -10.40
C THR A 99 6.69 8.78 -10.40
N ARG A 100 7.96 8.37 -10.50
CA ARG A 100 8.33 6.95 -10.42
C ARG A 100 8.13 6.40 -9.01
N ASN A 101 8.34 7.20 -7.96
CA ASN A 101 8.08 6.80 -6.59
C ASN A 101 6.57 6.67 -6.32
N LEU A 102 5.73 7.58 -6.83
CA LEU A 102 4.27 7.46 -6.83
C LEU A 102 3.81 6.14 -7.46
N LEU A 103 4.34 5.79 -8.64
CA LEU A 103 4.02 4.53 -9.29
C LEU A 103 4.38 3.31 -8.43
N ARG A 104 5.52 3.33 -7.74
CA ARG A 104 5.94 2.23 -6.84
C ARG A 104 5.06 2.14 -5.60
N VAL A 105 4.72 3.28 -4.99
CA VAL A 105 3.78 3.33 -3.86
C VAL A 105 2.41 2.81 -4.26
N LYS A 106 1.88 3.24 -5.42
CA LYS A 106 0.62 2.75 -5.98
C LYS A 106 0.60 1.22 -6.13
N ARG A 107 1.66 0.63 -6.69
CA ARG A 107 1.81 -0.83 -6.78
C ARG A 107 1.89 -1.51 -5.41
N GLY A 108 2.54 -0.88 -4.42
CA GLY A 108 2.52 -1.36 -3.04
C GLY A 108 1.10 -1.44 -2.47
N ILE A 109 0.29 -0.43 -2.72
CA ILE A 109 -1.11 -0.42 -2.26
C ILE A 109 -1.95 -1.45 -3.03
N ASP A 110 -1.76 -1.59 -4.34
CA ASP A 110 -2.40 -2.66 -5.13
C ASP A 110 -2.06 -4.05 -4.58
N MET A 111 -0.79 -4.28 -4.20
CA MET A 111 -0.36 -5.56 -3.63
C MET A 111 -1.13 -5.88 -2.35
N VAL A 112 -1.26 -4.89 -1.45
CA VAL A 112 -2.03 -5.05 -0.21
C VAL A 112 -3.50 -5.33 -0.50
N LYS A 113 -4.09 -4.59 -1.44
CA LYS A 113 -5.48 -4.81 -1.87
C LYS A 113 -5.67 -6.25 -2.35
N VAL A 114 -4.88 -6.70 -3.34
CA VAL A 114 -5.03 -8.05 -3.89
C VAL A 114 -4.74 -9.12 -2.83
N LEU A 115 -3.75 -8.90 -1.96
CA LEU A 115 -3.47 -9.82 -0.85
C LEU A 115 -4.69 -9.99 0.06
N PHE A 116 -5.33 -8.89 0.46
CA PHE A 116 -6.51 -8.93 1.31
C PHE A 116 -7.70 -9.59 0.61
N GLU A 117 -7.93 -9.31 -0.68
CA GLU A 117 -8.94 -10.02 -1.49
C GLU A 117 -8.69 -11.53 -1.47
N GLN A 118 -7.44 -11.94 -1.67
CA GLN A 118 -7.07 -13.35 -1.65
C GLN A 118 -7.19 -13.98 -0.24
N ILE A 119 -6.87 -13.26 0.85
CA ILE A 119 -7.03 -13.75 2.22
C ILE A 119 -8.50 -14.00 2.58
N LEU A 120 -9.42 -13.22 2.03
CA LEU A 120 -10.87 -13.38 2.26
C LEU A 120 -11.45 -14.61 1.56
N VAL A 121 -10.94 -14.96 0.37
CA VAL A 121 -11.45 -16.10 -0.42
C VAL A 121 -10.65 -17.39 -0.24
N THR A 122 -9.46 -17.32 0.38
CA THR A 122 -8.62 -18.49 0.63
C THR A 122 -8.95 -19.10 1.98
N GLU A 123 -9.32 -20.37 1.98
CA GLU A 123 -9.56 -21.15 3.19
C GLU A 123 -8.24 -21.60 3.85
N GLY A 124 -8.30 -21.90 5.15
CA GLY A 124 -7.16 -22.38 5.92
C GLY A 124 -6.28 -21.27 6.51
N ASN A 125 -5.18 -21.70 7.15
CA ASN A 125 -4.33 -20.83 7.96
C ASN A 125 -3.02 -20.41 7.26
N SER A 126 -2.79 -20.82 6.02
CA SER A 126 -1.60 -20.46 5.24
C SER A 126 -1.83 -19.19 4.41
N LEU A 127 -0.86 -18.28 4.42
CA LEU A 127 -0.87 -17.09 3.56
C LEU A 127 -0.17 -17.30 2.22
N LYS A 128 0.50 -18.44 2.02
CA LYS A 128 1.38 -18.67 0.86
C LYS A 128 0.66 -18.49 -0.47
N ASP A 129 -0.51 -19.09 -0.61
CA ASP A 129 -1.25 -19.06 -1.88
C ASP A 129 -1.79 -17.66 -2.17
N ALA A 130 -2.36 -17.01 -1.15
CA ALA A 130 -2.86 -15.64 -1.25
C ALA A 130 -1.73 -14.65 -1.62
N ALA A 131 -0.59 -14.72 -0.92
CA ALA A 131 0.57 -13.87 -1.19
C ALA A 131 1.21 -14.14 -2.55
N SER A 132 1.27 -15.41 -2.98
CA SER A 132 1.82 -15.79 -4.29
C SER A 132 0.96 -15.25 -5.42
N LYS A 133 -0.37 -15.36 -5.32
CA LYS A 133 -1.31 -14.81 -6.32
C LYS A 133 -1.21 -13.28 -6.38
N ALA A 134 -1.22 -12.61 -5.24
CA ALA A 134 -1.09 -11.16 -5.17
C ALA A 134 0.23 -10.68 -5.80
N TYR A 135 1.35 -11.34 -5.48
CA TYR A 135 2.65 -11.01 -6.07
C TYR A 135 2.67 -11.23 -7.58
N ALA A 136 2.13 -12.36 -8.05
CA ALA A 136 2.08 -12.69 -9.47
C ALA A 136 1.29 -11.65 -10.27
N GLN A 137 0.20 -11.13 -9.70
CA GLN A 137 -0.64 -10.12 -10.34
C GLN A 137 0.01 -8.74 -10.35
N VAL A 138 0.58 -8.29 -9.22
CA VAL A 138 0.95 -6.88 -9.05
C VAL A 138 2.43 -6.61 -9.34
N PHE A 139 3.33 -7.47 -8.87
CA PHE A 139 4.77 -7.19 -8.88
C PHE A 139 5.56 -8.02 -9.87
N ALA A 140 5.17 -9.27 -10.13
CA ALA A 140 5.91 -10.15 -11.03
C ALA A 140 6.12 -9.56 -12.45
N PRO A 141 5.17 -8.81 -13.06
CA PRO A 141 5.38 -8.16 -14.36
C PRO A 141 6.48 -7.09 -14.36
N HIS A 142 6.91 -6.63 -13.19
CA HIS A 142 7.85 -5.51 -13.03
C HIS A 142 9.19 -5.92 -12.41
N HIS A 143 9.35 -7.20 -12.06
CA HIS A 143 10.54 -7.74 -11.43
C HIS A 143 11.29 -8.68 -12.36
N GLY A 144 12.61 -8.56 -12.40
CA GLY A 144 13.48 -9.49 -13.13
C GLY A 144 13.47 -10.89 -12.50
N TRP A 145 13.99 -11.88 -13.25
CA TRP A 145 13.97 -13.30 -12.86
C TRP A 145 14.53 -13.56 -11.46
N ALA A 146 15.66 -12.93 -11.11
CA ALA A 146 16.30 -13.10 -9.81
C ALA A 146 15.39 -12.67 -8.64
N ILE A 147 14.74 -11.51 -8.75
CA ILE A 147 13.81 -11.01 -7.73
C ILE A 147 12.60 -11.94 -7.61
N ARG A 148 12.05 -12.42 -8.74
CA ARG A 148 10.92 -13.37 -8.70
C ARG A 148 11.27 -14.67 -7.98
N LYS A 149 12.49 -15.19 -8.17
CA LYS A 149 12.97 -16.39 -7.47
C LYS A 149 13.18 -16.14 -5.98
N ALA A 150 13.79 -15.02 -5.61
CA ALA A 150 13.98 -14.64 -4.21
C ALA A 150 12.63 -14.51 -3.47
N VAL A 151 11.64 -13.85 -4.09
CA VAL A 151 10.30 -13.72 -3.52
C VAL A 151 9.62 -15.09 -3.37
N GLY A 152 9.72 -15.96 -4.38
CA GLY A 152 9.17 -17.32 -4.30
C GLY A 152 9.75 -18.13 -3.14
N ALA A 153 11.05 -18.02 -2.88
CA ALA A 153 11.69 -18.63 -1.71
C ALA A 153 11.24 -17.96 -0.39
N GLY A 154 11.07 -16.64 -0.40
CA GLY A 154 10.58 -15.88 0.76
C GLY A 154 9.18 -16.27 1.22
N MET A 155 8.33 -16.78 0.34
CA MET A 155 6.96 -17.20 0.70
C MET A 155 6.90 -18.29 1.77
N TYR A 156 7.97 -19.08 1.96
CA TYR A 156 8.03 -20.10 3.01
C TYR A 156 8.26 -19.52 4.41
N ALA A 157 8.66 -18.24 4.51
CA ALA A 157 8.86 -17.54 5.77
C ALA A 157 7.68 -16.62 6.15
N LEU A 158 6.57 -16.70 5.42
CA LEU A 158 5.34 -15.99 5.75
C LEU A 158 4.78 -16.48 7.09
N PRO A 159 4.18 -15.58 7.90
CA PRO A 159 3.40 -16.00 9.06
C PRO A 159 2.14 -16.77 8.64
N SER A 160 1.51 -17.46 9.59
CA SER A 160 0.14 -17.94 9.39
C SER A 160 -0.85 -16.78 9.33
N LYS A 161 -2.05 -17.04 8.80
CA LYS A 161 -3.17 -16.09 8.78
C LYS A 161 -3.51 -15.62 10.20
N SER A 162 -3.61 -16.55 11.15
CA SER A 162 -3.85 -16.23 12.56
C SER A 162 -2.74 -15.39 13.20
N GLN A 163 -1.47 -15.64 12.86
CA GLN A 163 -0.35 -14.84 13.35
C GLN A 163 -0.35 -13.43 12.75
N LEU A 164 -0.67 -13.29 11.46
CA LEU A 164 -0.86 -11.98 10.83
C LEU A 164 -1.96 -11.19 11.54
N LEU A 165 -3.10 -11.80 11.79
CA LEU A 165 -4.27 -11.11 12.34
C LEU A 165 -4.07 -10.73 13.80
N LYS A 166 -3.36 -11.57 14.56
CA LYS A 166 -2.87 -11.21 15.89
C LYS A 166 -1.90 -10.01 15.85
N LYS A 167 -0.98 -9.94 14.88
CA LYS A 167 -0.09 -8.77 14.71
C LYS A 167 -0.85 -7.50 14.31
N LEU A 168 -1.98 -7.65 13.64
CA LEU A 168 -2.87 -6.54 13.28
C LEU A 168 -3.82 -6.14 14.42
N ASN A 169 -3.77 -6.85 15.56
CA ASN A 169 -4.57 -6.58 16.75
C ASN A 169 -6.08 -6.51 16.47
N GLU A 170 -6.58 -7.44 15.64
CA GLU A 170 -7.98 -7.53 15.29
C GLU A 170 -8.62 -8.83 15.80
N ASP A 171 -9.70 -8.67 16.56
CA ASP A 171 -10.47 -9.78 17.16
C ASP A 171 -11.63 -10.26 16.24
N GLY A 172 -11.83 -9.58 15.09
CA GLY A 172 -12.92 -9.84 14.13
C GLY A 172 -12.40 -9.75 12.69
N GLU A 173 -11.87 -10.86 12.18
CA GLU A 173 -10.94 -10.88 11.04
C GLU A 173 -11.53 -10.46 9.68
N CYS A 174 -12.78 -10.83 9.35
CA CYS A 174 -13.32 -10.62 7.99
C CYS A 174 -13.89 -9.22 7.73
N VAL A 175 -14.53 -8.59 8.73
CA VAL A 175 -15.27 -7.33 8.51
C VAL A 175 -14.31 -6.16 8.29
N LEU A 176 -13.21 -6.13 9.03
CA LEU A 176 -12.25 -5.02 8.96
C LEU A 176 -11.37 -5.11 7.72
N ILE A 177 -10.94 -6.32 7.32
CA ILE A 177 -10.28 -6.51 6.03
C ILE A 177 -11.20 -6.07 4.88
N SER A 178 -12.47 -6.47 4.91
CA SER A 178 -13.46 -6.09 3.88
C SER A 178 -13.67 -4.57 3.84
N ARG A 179 -13.75 -3.91 4.99
CA ARG A 179 -13.90 -2.45 5.07
C ARG A 179 -12.67 -1.71 4.57
N THR A 180 -11.47 -2.13 4.96
CA THR A 180 -10.22 -1.55 4.46
C THR A 180 -10.09 -1.75 2.95
N LEU A 181 -10.45 -2.94 2.43
CA LEU A 181 -10.49 -3.22 1.00
C LEU A 181 -11.43 -2.31 0.23
N PHE A 182 -12.61 -2.04 0.77
CA PHE A 182 -13.58 -1.14 0.16
C PHE A 182 -12.99 0.26 -0.06
N TYR A 183 -12.31 0.81 0.95
CA TYR A 183 -11.70 2.14 0.85
C TYR A 183 -10.45 2.16 -0.03
N LEU A 184 -9.60 1.12 0.02
CA LEU A 184 -8.45 0.99 -0.89
C LEU A 184 -8.93 0.92 -2.36
N SER A 185 -10.00 0.17 -2.64
CA SER A 185 -10.55 0.05 -3.99
C SER A 185 -11.18 1.34 -4.49
N SER A 186 -11.89 2.05 -3.61
CA SER A 186 -12.57 3.32 -3.94
C SER A 186 -11.60 4.48 -4.16
N SER A 187 -10.42 4.43 -3.54
CA SER A 187 -9.40 5.49 -3.66
C SER A 187 -8.41 5.24 -4.81
N LEU A 188 -8.04 3.98 -5.09
CA LEU A 188 -7.04 3.68 -6.13
C LEU A 188 -7.51 3.97 -7.56
N HIS A 189 -8.79 3.74 -7.88
CA HIS A 189 -9.32 4.11 -9.19
C HIS A 189 -9.32 5.62 -9.42
N MET A 190 -9.29 6.41 -8.35
CA MET A 190 -9.32 7.87 -8.39
C MET A 190 -7.91 8.49 -8.34
N LEU A 191 -6.88 7.66 -8.11
CA LEU A 191 -5.46 8.01 -8.14
C LEU A 191 -4.84 7.83 -9.54
N LEU A 192 -5.66 7.63 -10.57
CA LEU A 192 -5.22 7.66 -11.96
C LEU A 192 -4.81 9.09 -12.32
N LEU A 193 -3.53 9.39 -12.07
CA LEU A 193 -2.76 10.45 -12.71
C LEU A 193 -2.55 10.11 -14.19
#